data_AF-A0A399F046-F1
#
_entry.id   AF-A0A399F046-F1
#
_cell.length_a   1.000
_cell.length_b   1.000
_cell.length_c   1.000
_cell.angle_alpha   90.00
_cell.angle_beta   90.00
_cell.angle_gamma   90.00
#
_symmetry.space_group_name_H-M   'P 1'
#
loop_
_entity.id
_entity.type
_entity.pdbx_description
1 polymer ?
#
loop_
_entity_poly.entity_id
_entity_poly.type
_entity_poly.pdbx_seq_one_letter_code
_entity_poly.pdbx_strand_id
1 'polypeptide(L)'
;MLIRPRAKIVPLSLRMPPGAIVVQAHHDRELFLSRPVEAGGEVWREVRVREQEGFRTLWELVAESRFEERLLRSRVQFESQDSGSRVCYTWRLGQPRGVSDKEVDIDYQDERDV
;
A
#
# COMPACT_ATOMS: atom_id res chain seq x y z
N MET A 1 10.61 10.06 -3.20
CA MET A 1 9.43 9.30 -3.62
C MET A 1 8.37 10.30 -4.03
N LEU A 2 7.79 10.09 -5.20
CA LEU A 2 6.77 10.95 -5.77
C LEU A 2 5.38 10.37 -5.51
N ILE A 3 4.46 11.21 -5.03
CA ILE A 3 3.04 10.86 -4.91
C ILE A 3 2.28 11.54 -6.06
N ARG A 4 1.70 10.76 -6.98
CA ARG A 4 0.91 11.29 -8.10
C ARG A 4 -0.59 11.11 -7.81
N PRO A 5 -1.38 12.20 -7.62
CA PRO A 5 -2.83 12.10 -7.51
C PRO A 5 -3.45 11.69 -8.84
N ARG A 6 -4.34 10.69 -8.80
CA ARG A 6 -5.23 10.33 -9.92
C ARG A 6 -6.66 10.80 -9.68
N ALA A 7 -7.09 10.84 -8.41
CA ALA A 7 -8.36 11.43 -8.00
C ALA A 7 -8.21 12.10 -6.62
N LYS A 8 -8.45 13.42 -6.52
CA LYS A 8 -8.26 14.23 -5.30
C LYS A 8 -9.41 14.08 -4.28
N ILE A 9 -9.81 12.85 -3.98
CA ILE A 9 -11.04 12.61 -3.20
C ILE A 9 -10.71 12.20 -1.75
N VAL A 10 -9.46 11.81 -1.48
CA VAL A 10 -9.09 11.15 -0.22
C VAL A 10 -7.79 11.70 0.36
N PRO A 11 -7.77 12.16 1.63
CA PRO A 11 -6.53 12.50 2.32
C PRO A 11 -5.61 11.28 2.40
N LEU A 12 -4.39 11.44 1.89
CA LEU A 12 -3.32 10.46 1.96
C LEU A 12 -2.19 11.02 2.84
N SER A 13 -1.78 10.25 3.83
CA SER A 13 -0.59 10.52 4.65
C SER A 13 0.51 9.52 4.29
N LEU A 14 1.72 10.04 4.12
CA LEU A 14 2.89 9.25 3.80
C LEU A 14 4.00 9.56 4.80
N ARG A 15 4.55 8.52 5.43
CA ARG A 15 5.70 8.62 6.33
C ARG A 15 6.79 7.66 5.87
N MET A 16 8.05 8.06 6.02
CA MET A 16 9.21 7.24 5.62
C MET A 16 10.18 7.03 6.80
N PRO A 17 9.81 6.21 7.80
CA PRO A 17 10.76 5.80 8.83
C PRO A 17 11.95 5.04 8.21
N PRO A 18 13.12 4.96 8.89
CA PRO A 18 14.29 4.28 8.35
C PRO A 18 13.99 2.83 7.93
N GLY A 19 14.14 2.55 6.64
CA GLY A 19 13.92 1.21 6.06
C GLY A 19 12.47 0.85 5.74
N ALA A 20 11.51 1.78 5.89
CA ALA A 20 10.12 1.51 5.57
C ALA A 20 9.36 2.73 5.02
N ILE A 21 8.27 2.46 4.34
CA ILE A 21 7.25 3.44 3.95
C ILE A 21 5.96 3.06 4.67
N VAL A 22 5.31 4.04 5.29
CA VAL A 22 3.99 3.90 5.90
C VAL A 22 3.02 4.80 5.13
N VAL A 23 2.03 4.17 4.53
CA VAL A 23 0.96 4.80 3.74
C VAL A 23 -0.32 4.72 4.56
N GLN A 24 -0.98 5.84 4.79
CA GLN A 24 -2.23 5.88 5.53
C GLN A 24 -3.28 6.69 4.77
N ALA A 25 -4.51 6.16 4.69
CA ALA A 25 -5.63 6.81 4.04
C ALA A 25 -6.93 6.57 4.81
N HIS A 26 -7.82 7.56 4.83
CA HIS A 26 -9.12 7.45 5.50
C HIS A 26 -10.24 7.46 4.48
N HIS A 27 -11.08 6.43 4.46
CA HIS A 27 -12.11 6.29 3.45
C HIS A 27 -13.35 5.56 3.98
N ASP A 28 -14.51 5.84 3.41
CA ASP A 28 -15.80 5.19 3.71
C ASP A 28 -15.96 3.86 2.97
N ARG A 29 -15.26 3.70 1.85
CA ARG A 29 -15.15 2.47 1.07
C ARG A 29 -13.81 1.78 1.26
N GLU A 30 -13.79 0.50 0.99
CA GLU A 30 -12.58 -0.32 1.04
C GLU A 30 -11.49 0.15 0.08
N LEU A 31 -10.30 0.35 0.65
CA LEU A 31 -9.10 0.72 -0.08
C LEU A 31 -8.12 -0.45 -0.16
N PHE A 32 -7.34 -0.44 -1.24
CA PHE A 32 -6.37 -1.48 -1.55
C PHE A 32 -5.06 -0.84 -1.98
N LEU A 33 -3.95 -1.42 -1.55
CA LEU A 33 -2.64 -1.13 -2.11
C LEU A 33 -2.28 -2.21 -3.13
N SER A 34 -2.02 -1.81 -4.37
CA SER A 34 -1.69 -2.76 -5.44
C SER A 34 -0.38 -3.50 -5.16
N ARG A 35 -0.18 -4.62 -5.85
CA ARG A 35 1.16 -5.19 -6.09
C ARG A 35 2.07 -4.15 -6.77
N PRO A 36 3.40 -4.27 -6.67
CA PRO A 36 4.30 -3.38 -7.38
C PRO A 36 4.08 -3.52 -8.89
N VAL A 37 4.02 -2.38 -9.57
CA VAL A 37 3.95 -2.29 -11.02
C VAL A 37 5.32 -1.82 -11.51
N GLU A 38 5.86 -2.51 -12.51
CA GLU A 38 7.17 -2.23 -13.08
C GLU A 38 7.04 -2.02 -14.59
N ALA A 39 7.25 -0.80 -15.06
CA ALA A 39 7.24 -0.49 -16.49
C ALA A 39 8.08 0.76 -16.77
N GLY A 40 8.71 0.82 -17.94
CA GLY A 40 9.44 2.01 -18.39
C GLY A 40 10.60 2.43 -17.46
N GLY A 41 11.14 1.50 -16.66
CA GLY A 41 12.18 1.80 -15.67
C GLY A 41 11.66 2.43 -14.37
N GLU A 42 10.34 2.62 -14.22
CA GLU A 42 9.72 3.05 -12.97
C GLU A 42 9.17 1.84 -12.20
N VAL A 43 9.21 1.93 -10.87
CA VAL A 43 8.48 1.04 -9.96
C VAL A 43 7.49 1.89 -9.21
N TRP A 44 6.21 1.49 -9.22
CA TRP A 44 5.19 2.18 -8.44
C TRP A 44 4.19 1.22 -7.80
N ARG A 45 3.42 1.75 -6.86
CA ARG A 45 2.21 1.12 -6.33
C ARG A 45 1.04 2.08 -6.36
N GLU A 46 -0.15 1.52 -6.36
CA GLU A 46 -1.39 2.28 -6.47
C GLU A 46 -2.25 2.09 -5.23
N VAL A 47 -2.71 3.20 -4.65
CA VAL A 47 -3.81 3.18 -3.70
C VAL A 47 -5.09 3.25 -4.51
N ARG A 48 -5.92 2.21 -4.40
CA ARG A 48 -7.12 2.01 -5.20
C ARG A 48 -8.34 1.88 -4.29
N VAL A 49 -9.49 2.25 -4.81
CA VAL A 49 -10.80 1.99 -4.19
C VAL A 49 -11.53 0.94 -5.01
N ARG A 50 -12.21 -0.01 -4.35
CA ARG A 50 -13.09 -0.97 -5.03
C ARG A 50 -14.38 -0.27 -5.48
N GLU A 51 -14.66 -0.34 -6.78
CA GLU A 51 -15.88 0.13 -7.43
C GLU A 51 -16.68 -1.01 -8.04
N GLN A 52 -17.92 -0.73 -8.49
CA GLN A 52 -18.84 -1.76 -8.99
C GLN A 52 -18.24 -2.56 -10.15
N GLU A 53 -17.44 -1.91 -11.00
CA GLU A 53 -16.85 -2.52 -12.20
C GLU A 53 -15.34 -2.80 -12.06
N GLY A 54 -14.77 -2.69 -10.85
CA GLY A 54 -13.35 -3.00 -10.63
C GLY A 54 -12.67 -2.11 -9.61
N PHE A 55 -11.49 -1.59 -9.98
CA PHE A 55 -10.71 -0.72 -9.10
C PHE A 55 -10.45 0.62 -9.78
N ARG A 56 -10.65 1.70 -9.02
CA ARG A 56 -10.24 3.04 -9.43
C ARG A 56 -9.00 3.46 -8.67
N THR A 57 -7.97 3.90 -9.38
CA THR A 57 -6.74 4.42 -8.78
C THR A 57 -6.97 5.83 -8.25
N LEU A 58 -6.63 6.03 -6.98
CA LEU A 58 -6.71 7.32 -6.30
C LEU A 58 -5.35 8.02 -6.30
N TRP A 59 -4.30 7.26 -6.00
CA TRP A 59 -2.93 7.74 -5.86
C TRP A 59 -1.94 6.72 -6.40
N GLU A 60 -0.84 7.21 -6.95
CA GLU A 60 0.35 6.41 -7.25
C GLU A 60 1.51 6.82 -6.34
N LEU A 61 2.22 5.83 -5.83
CA LEU A 61 3.47 5.96 -5.08
C LEU A 61 4.59 5.53 -6.00
N VAL A 62 5.36 6.48 -6.51
CA VAL A 62 6.37 6.25 -7.56
C VAL A 62 7.76 6.42 -6.97
N ALA A 63 8.59 5.38 -7.08
CA ALA A 63 9.96 5.44 -6.63
C ALA A 63 10.78 6.41 -7.47
N GLU A 64 11.56 7.25 -6.82
CA GLU A 64 12.51 8.19 -7.43
C GLU A 64 13.97 7.77 -7.16
N SER A 65 14.16 6.67 -6.44
CA SER A 65 15.48 6.12 -6.14
C SER A 65 15.45 4.60 -6.00
N ARG A 66 16.61 3.96 -6.20
CA ARG A 66 16.79 2.52 -5.96
C ARG A 66 16.42 2.08 -4.55
N PHE A 67 16.56 2.97 -3.56
CA PHE A 67 16.14 2.67 -2.20
C PHE A 67 14.63 2.53 -2.12
N GLU A 68 13.88 3.47 -2.68
CA GLU A 68 12.42 3.47 -2.70
C GLU A 68 11.86 2.33 -3.55
N GLU A 69 12.49 2.02 -4.68
CA GLU A 69 12.12 0.87 -5.51
C GLU A 69 12.13 -0.43 -4.70
N ARG A 70 13.18 -0.66 -3.89
CA ARG A 70 13.27 -1.85 -3.02
C ARG A 70 12.13 -1.87 -2.00
N LEU A 71 11.77 -0.72 -1.43
CA LEU A 71 10.65 -0.65 -0.49
C LEU A 71 9.33 -0.91 -1.19
N LEU A 72 9.08 -0.34 -2.36
CA LEU A 72 7.86 -0.62 -3.13
C LEU A 72 7.75 -2.09 -3.55
N ARG A 73 8.86 -2.78 -3.78
CA ARG A 73 8.85 -4.23 -4.07
C ARG A 73 8.59 -5.13 -2.85
N SER A 74 8.77 -4.60 -1.64
CA SER A 74 8.66 -5.39 -0.40
C SER A 74 7.25 -5.94 -0.15
N ARG A 75 7.17 -6.98 0.69
CA ARG A 75 5.89 -7.46 1.23
C ARG A 75 5.21 -6.34 2.02
N VAL A 76 3.89 -6.28 1.91
CA VAL A 76 3.06 -5.31 2.60
C VAL A 76 2.56 -5.90 3.91
N GLN A 77 2.71 -5.15 5.00
CA GLN A 77 1.92 -5.34 6.22
C GLN A 77 0.73 -4.39 6.16
N PHE A 78 -0.45 -4.87 6.56
CA PHE A 78 -1.70 -4.14 6.43
C PHE A 78 -2.48 -4.18 7.74
N GLU A 79 -2.98 -3.02 8.13
CA GLU A 79 -3.86 -2.83 9.27
C GLU A 79 -5.00 -1.88 8.87
N SER A 80 -6.21 -2.13 9.40
CA SER A 80 -7.33 -1.21 9.27
C SER A 80 -8.00 -0.97 10.61
N GLN A 81 -8.35 0.28 10.89
CA GLN A 81 -9.06 0.67 12.11
C GLN A 81 -10.34 1.42 11.74
N ASP A 82 -11.49 0.90 12.16
CA ASP A 82 -12.76 1.59 12.02
C ASP A 82 -12.85 2.75 13.03
N SER A 83 -13.11 3.96 12.52
CA SER A 83 -13.28 5.18 13.32
C SER A 83 -14.74 5.69 13.31
N GLY A 84 -15.69 4.82 12.98
CA GLY A 84 -17.13 5.07 12.98
C GLY A 84 -17.65 5.72 11.69
N SER A 85 -17.09 6.87 11.30
CA SER A 85 -17.50 7.56 10.06
C SER A 85 -16.69 7.17 8.83
N ARG A 86 -15.46 6.69 9.05
CA ARG A 86 -14.52 6.23 8.02
C ARG A 86 -13.61 5.15 8.60
N VAL A 87 -13.03 4.33 7.74
CA VAL A 87 -11.99 3.38 8.10
C VAL A 87 -10.63 4.00 7.78
N CYS A 88 -9.69 3.87 8.71
CA CYS A 88 -8.29 4.21 8.53
C CYS A 88 -7.54 2.97 8.00
N TYR A 89 -7.06 3.03 6.77
CA TYR A 89 -6.26 1.98 6.13
C TYR A 89 -4.79 2.35 6.24
N THR A 90 -3.98 1.45 6.82
CA THR A 90 -2.54 1.62 6.97
C THR A 90 -1.80 0.48 6.29
N TRP A 91 -0.96 0.81 5.31
CA TRP A 91 -0.02 -0.13 4.69
C TRP A 91 1.40 0.24 5.06
N ARG A 92 2.18 -0.79 5.38
CA ARG A 92 3.60 -0.66 5.63
C ARG A 92 4.38 -1.51 4.63
N LEU A 93 5.33 -0.87 3.98
CA LEU A 93 6.27 -1.46 3.03
C LEU A 93 7.66 -1.43 3.64
N GLY A 94 8.35 -2.57 3.64
CA GLY A 94 9.65 -2.76 4.26
C GLY A 94 9.56 -2.95 5.76
N GLN A 95 10.72 -3.21 6.38
CA GLN A 95 10.85 -3.40 7.82
C GLN A 95 11.66 -2.25 8.43
N PRO A 96 11.23 -1.70 9.58
CA PRO A 96 12.08 -0.79 10.33
C PRO A 96 13.33 -1.54 10.76
N ARG A 97 14.51 -0.92 10.63
CA ARG A 97 15.74 -1.48 11.19
C ARG A 97 15.54 -1.70 12.70
N GLY A 98 15.66 -2.94 13.18
CA GLY A 98 15.64 -3.30 14.60
C GLY A 98 14.43 -4.10 15.12
N VAL A 99 13.51 -4.56 14.25
CA VAL A 99 12.45 -5.50 14.65
C VAL A 99 12.82 -6.91 14.16
N SER A 100 13.08 -7.81 15.11
CA SER A 100 13.38 -9.23 14.85
C SER A 100 12.14 -9.95 14.34
N ASP A 101 12.27 -10.61 13.20
CA ASP A 101 11.27 -11.50 12.63
C ASP A 101 11.05 -12.70 13.56
N LYS A 102 9.89 -12.75 14.22
CA LYS A 102 9.23 -14.03 14.41
C LYS A 102 8.40 -14.23 13.14
N GLU A 103 8.98 -14.98 12.22
CA GLU A 103 8.32 -15.50 11.04
C GLU A 103 7.00 -16.17 11.47
N VAL A 104 5.89 -15.62 10.97
CA VAL A 104 4.62 -16.33 10.93
C VAL A 104 4.30 -16.46 9.44
N ASP A 105 4.59 -17.64 8.90
CA ASP A 105 4.07 -18.07 7.61
C ASP A 105 2.54 -18.15 7.74
N ILE A 106 1.86 -17.19 7.13
CA ILE A 106 0.44 -17.33 6.84
C ILE A 106 0.37 -17.85 5.42
N ASP A 107 0.32 -19.18 5.31
CA ASP A 107 -0.10 -19.89 4.10
C ASP A 107 -1.55 -19.50 3.81
N TYR A 108 -1.75 -18.62 2.83
CA TYR A 108 -3.05 -18.47 2.18
C TYR A 108 -3.17 -19.54 1.09
N GLN A 109 -3.42 -20.77 1.51
CA GLN A 109 -4.08 -21.76 0.64
C GLN A 109 -5.57 -21.76 0.98
N ASP A 110 -6.33 -20.88 0.35
CA ASP A 110 -7.72 -21.20 0.00
C ASP A 110 -8.30 -20.19 -1.00
N GLU A 111 -7.98 -20.35 -2.28
CA GLU A 111 -8.85 -19.92 -3.39
C GLU A 111 -8.55 -20.84 -4.60
N ARG A 112 -9.03 -22.08 -4.52
CA ARG A 112 -9.48 -22.81 -5.72
C ARG A 112 -10.95 -23.13 -5.54
N ASP A 113 -11.79 -22.34 -6.19
CA ASP A 113 -13.17 -22.70 -6.48
C ASP A 113 -13.21 -23.91 -7.44
N VAL A 114 -14.22 -24.77 -7.20
CA VAL A 114 -14.81 -25.81 -8.07
C VAL A 114 -14.10 -27.17 -8.19
#